data_AF-J3GRR3-F1
#
_entry.id   AF-J3GRR3-F1
#
_cell.length_a   1.000
_cell.length_b   1.000
_cell.length_c   1.000
_cell.angle_alpha   90.00
_cell.angle_beta   90.00
_cell.angle_gamma   90.00
#
_symmetry.space_group_name_H-M   'P 1'
#
loop_
_entity.id
_entity.type
_entity.pdbx_description
1 polymer ?
#
loop_
_entity_poly.entity_id
_entity_poly.type
_entity_poly.pdbx_seq_one_letter_code
_entity_poly.pdbx_strand_id
1 'polypeptide(L)'
;SHSVIPAAITLVLWGTFAFALCPILQLLIIDQAHEAPNLGSTLNQSAFNLGNAAGAWIGGLVVASGADLADLPWTGALVSGLTVLTALFFIYRQRRGAAVLDVAG
;
A
#
# COMPACT_ATOMS: atom_id res chain seq x y z
N SER A 1 -0.88 -17.58 -24.70
CA SER A 1 0.15 -16.59 -25.01
C SER A 1 1.09 -16.41 -23.81
N HIS A 2 2.19 -17.16 -23.74
CA HIS A 2 3.19 -17.05 -22.67
C HIS A 2 4.55 -16.69 -23.29
N SER A 3 4.69 -15.45 -23.74
CA SER A 3 5.97 -14.95 -24.21
C SER A 3 6.74 -14.34 -23.03
N VAL A 4 7.97 -14.80 -22.84
CA VAL A 4 8.84 -14.39 -21.72
C VAL A 4 9.17 -12.89 -21.78
N ILE A 5 9.27 -12.33 -22.98
CA ILE A 5 9.68 -10.93 -23.19
C ILE A 5 8.63 -9.94 -22.65
N PRO A 6 7.34 -10.00 -23.05
CA PRO A 6 6.30 -9.18 -22.45
C PRO A 6 6.20 -9.35 -20.94
N ALA A 7 6.28 -10.58 -20.43
CA ALA A 7 6.20 -10.85 -19.00
C ALA A 7 7.36 -10.19 -18.23
N ALA A 8 8.58 -10.31 -18.72
CA ALA A 8 9.75 -9.66 -18.13
C ALA A 8 9.61 -8.13 -18.11
N ILE A 9 9.17 -7.53 -19.22
CA ILE A 9 8.92 -6.08 -19.30
C ILE A 9 7.86 -5.66 -18.28
N THR A 10 6.73 -6.38 -18.23
CA THR A 10 5.65 -6.10 -17.28
C THR A 10 6.15 -6.20 -15.84
N LEU A 11 6.91 -7.25 -15.49
CA LEU A 11 7.45 -7.43 -14.14
C LEU A 11 8.44 -6.33 -13.76
N VAL A 12 9.31 -5.91 -14.68
CA VAL A 12 10.27 -4.82 -14.44
C VAL A 12 9.54 -3.50 -14.24
N LEU A 13 8.61 -3.15 -15.13
CA LEU A 13 7.85 -1.91 -15.00
C LEU A 13 7.02 -1.92 -13.72
N TRP A 14 6.26 -2.99 -13.50
CA TRP A 14 5.43 -3.15 -12.30
C TRP A 14 6.27 -3.05 -11.02
N GLY A 15 7.38 -3.79 -10.94
CA GLY A 15 8.28 -3.75 -9.79
C GLY A 15 8.87 -2.36 -9.58
N THR A 16 9.29 -1.69 -10.65
CA THR A 16 9.83 -0.32 -10.57
C THR A 16 8.80 0.64 -9.98
N PHE A 17 7.58 0.65 -10.51
CA PHE A 17 6.53 1.55 -10.01
C PHE A 17 6.08 1.20 -8.59
N ALA A 18 5.92 -0.09 -8.28
CA ALA A 18 5.51 -0.55 -6.96
C ALA A 18 6.51 -0.14 -5.87
N PHE A 19 7.81 -0.27 -6.15
CA PHE A 19 8.85 0.05 -5.18
C PHE A 19 9.25 1.53 -5.18
N ALA A 20 9.16 2.24 -6.31
CA ALA A 20 9.48 3.68 -6.38
C ALA A 20 8.54 4.53 -5.51
N LEU A 21 7.32 4.06 -5.25
CA LEU A 21 6.40 4.73 -4.33
C LEU A 21 6.88 4.72 -2.87
N CYS A 22 7.64 3.71 -2.45
CA CYS A 22 8.13 3.61 -1.07
C CYS A 22 9.00 4.80 -0.63
N PRO A 23 10.08 5.17 -1.36
CA PRO A 23 10.89 6.33 -0.99
C PRO A 23 10.14 7.66 -1.18
N ILE A 24 9.18 7.75 -2.11
CA ILE A 24 8.37 8.96 -2.28
C ILE A 24 7.50 9.19 -1.04
N LEU A 25 6.74 8.17 -0.61
CA LEU A 25 5.89 8.26 0.57
C LEU A 25 6.70 8.52 1.85
N GLN A 26 7.88 7.92 1.95
CA GLN A 26 8.82 8.14 3.03
C GLN A 26 9.20 9.62 3.21
N LEU A 27 9.51 10.32 2.10
CA LEU A 27 9.83 11.74 2.13
C LEU A 27 8.60 12.57 2.55
N LEU A 28 7.43 12.25 1.99
CA LEU A 28 6.18 12.95 2.35
C LEU A 28 5.81 12.80 3.83
N ILE A 29 6.08 11.65 4.45
CA ILE A 29 5.82 11.42 5.87
C ILE A 29 6.80 12.21 6.74
N ILE A 30 8.08 12.25 6.36
CA ILE A 30 9.09 13.04 7.06
C ILE A 30 8.72 14.53 7.03
N ASP A 31 8.30 15.05 5.87
CA ASP A 31 7.88 16.44 5.72
C ASP A 31 6.67 16.77 6.61
N GLN A 32 5.72 15.84 6.76
CA GLN A 32 4.56 16.06 7.64
C GLN A 32 4.87 15.90 9.13
N ALA A 33 5.96 15.20 9.47
CA ALA A 33 6.38 14.94 10.84
C ALA A 33 7.41 15.98 11.34
N HIS A 34 7.13 17.28 11.19
CA HIS A 34 8.05 18.38 11.53
C HIS A 34 8.67 18.27 12.95
N GLU A 35 7.90 17.81 13.93
CA GLU A 35 8.36 17.67 15.32
C GLU A 35 9.09 16.34 15.60
N ALA A 36 8.95 15.33 14.74
CA ALA A 36 9.53 14.00 14.94
C ALA A 36 9.82 13.22 13.64
N PRO A 37 10.74 13.71 12.78
CA PRO A 37 11.01 13.13 11.46
C PRO A 37 11.55 11.69 11.53
N ASN A 38 12.36 11.37 12.56
CA ASN A 38 12.86 10.01 12.78
C ASN A 38 11.74 9.02 13.13
N LEU A 39 10.72 9.47 13.88
CA LEU A 39 9.54 8.64 14.17
C LEU A 39 8.69 8.43 12.91
N GLY A 40 8.46 9.50 12.13
CA GLY A 40 7.77 9.39 10.83
C GLY A 40 8.46 8.37 9.92
N SER A 41 9.80 8.39 9.89
CA SER A 41 10.57 7.49 9.05
C SER A 41 10.49 6.02 9.46
N THR A 42 10.71 5.75 10.75
CA THR A 42 10.63 4.39 11.30
C THR A 42 9.23 3.79 11.19
N LEU A 43 8.18 4.62 11.29
CA LEU A 43 6.79 4.20 11.07
C LEU A 43 6.54 3.77 9.62
N ASN A 44 7.00 4.52 8.62
CA ASN A 44 6.83 4.14 7.22
C ASN A 44 7.54 2.81 6.89
N GLN A 45 8.78 2.64 7.37
CA GLN A 45 9.51 1.38 7.21
C GLN A 45 8.80 0.20 7.91
N SER A 46 8.25 0.43 9.11
CA SER A 46 7.49 -0.59 9.85
C SER A 46 6.20 -0.97 9.14
N ALA A 47 5.46 0.01 8.61
CA ALA A 47 4.24 -0.21 7.84
C ALA A 47 4.51 -1.00 6.57
N PHE A 48 5.61 -0.70 5.86
CA PHE A 48 6.03 -1.47 4.69
C PHE A 48 6.32 -2.93 5.02
N ASN A 49 7.10 -3.18 6.08
CA ASN A 49 7.41 -4.55 6.50
C ASN A 49 6.17 -5.32 6.96
N LEU A 50 5.26 -4.66 7.67
CA LEU A 50 3.98 -5.25 8.05
C LEU A 50 3.15 -5.63 6.81
N GLY A 51 3.12 -4.76 5.80
CA GLY A 51 2.46 -5.03 4.52
C GLY A 51 3.03 -6.26 3.82
N ASN A 52 4.36 -6.38 3.72
CA ASN A 52 5.02 -7.55 3.13
C ASN A 52 4.71 -8.84 3.90
N ALA A 53 4.78 -8.80 5.24
CA ALA A 53 4.47 -9.95 6.09
C ALA A 53 3.00 -10.38 5.96
N ALA A 54 2.07 -9.42 6.00
CA ALA A 54 0.64 -9.68 5.82
C ALA A 54 0.34 -10.22 4.42
N GLY A 55 0.93 -9.65 3.37
CA GLY A 55 0.78 -10.12 2.00
C GLY A 55 1.29 -11.55 1.81
N ALA A 56 2.47 -11.87 2.35
CA ALA A 56 3.02 -13.23 2.31
C ALA A 56 2.14 -14.23 3.06
N TRP A 57 1.60 -13.84 4.23
CA TRP A 57 0.69 -14.69 5.00
C TRP A 57 -0.63 -14.94 4.27
N ILE A 58 -1.29 -13.89 3.76
CA ILE A 58 -2.54 -14.01 2.99
C ILE A 58 -2.31 -14.85 1.73
N GLY A 59 -1.25 -14.57 0.97
CA GLY A 59 -0.90 -15.36 -0.22
C GLY A 59 -0.64 -16.83 0.12
N GLY A 60 0.04 -17.10 1.23
CA GLY A 60 0.26 -18.45 1.75
C GLY A 60 -1.04 -19.18 2.09
N LEU A 61 -2.01 -18.49 2.72
CA LEU A 61 -3.34 -19.05 2.99
C LEU A 61 -4.11 -19.37 1.70
N VAL A 62 -4.03 -18.51 0.68
CA VAL A 62 -4.67 -18.74 -0.62
C VAL A 62 -4.08 -19.99 -1.28
N VAL A 63 -2.75 -20.11 -1.34
CA VAL A 63 -2.09 -21.31 -1.88
C VAL A 63 -2.44 -22.56 -1.06
N ALA A 64 -2.46 -22.45 0.28
CA ALA A 64 -2.81 -23.57 1.17
C ALA A 64 -4.26 -24.04 1.01
N SER A 65 -5.16 -23.19 0.52
CA SER A 65 -6.56 -23.56 0.22
C SER A 65 -6.72 -24.39 -1.06
N GLY A 66 -5.64 -24.60 -1.82
CA GLY A 66 -5.65 -25.32 -3.10
C GLY A 66 -5.96 -24.44 -4.31
N ALA A 67 -5.96 -23.12 -4.15
CA ALA A 67 -6.12 -22.16 -5.25
C ALA A 67 -4.92 -22.20 -6.22
N ASP A 68 -5.16 -21.81 -7.47
CA ASP A 68 -4.09 -21.73 -8.48
C ASP A 68 -3.21 -20.49 -8.21
N LEU A 69 -1.94 -20.54 -8.63
CA LEU A 69 -1.06 -19.36 -8.63
C LEU A 69 -1.64 -18.21 -9.46
N ALA A 70 -2.48 -18.53 -10.45
CA ALA A 70 -3.22 -17.54 -11.24
C ALA A 70 -4.24 -16.72 -10.42
N ASP A 71 -4.63 -17.18 -9.21
CA ASP A 71 -5.60 -16.51 -8.33
C ASP A 71 -4.94 -15.47 -7.40
N LEU A 72 -3.62 -15.53 -7.24
CA LEU A 72 -2.88 -14.61 -6.37
C LEU A 72 -2.99 -13.14 -6.81
N PRO A 73 -2.85 -12.80 -8.12
CA PRO A 73 -3.05 -11.43 -8.59
C PRO A 73 -4.43 -10.86 -8.23
N TRP A 74 -5.49 -11.67 -8.32
CA TRP A 74 -6.85 -11.26 -7.95
C TRP A 74 -6.99 -11.02 -6.45
N THR A 75 -6.41 -11.89 -5.63
CA THR A 75 -6.36 -11.70 -4.18
C THR A 75 -5.64 -10.39 -3.83
N GLY A 76 -4.48 -10.14 -4.45
CA GLY A 76 -3.72 -8.90 -4.26
C GLY A 76 -4.51 -7.65 -4.66
N ALA A 77 -5.26 -7.73 -5.77
CA ALA A 77 -6.13 -6.64 -6.22
C ALA A 77 -7.26 -6.34 -5.22
N LEU A 78 -7.89 -7.38 -4.65
CA LEU A 78 -8.94 -7.22 -3.63
C LEU A 78 -8.39 -6.56 -2.35
N VAL A 79 -7.25 -7.04 -1.85
CA VAL A 79 -6.61 -6.48 -0.65
C VAL A 79 -6.18 -5.03 -0.89
N SER A 80 -5.62 -4.73 -2.07
CA SER A 80 -5.24 -3.37 -2.46
C SER A 80 -6.47 -2.47 -2.57
N GLY A 81 -7.56 -2.96 -3.15
CA GLY A 81 -8.83 -2.23 -3.25
C GLY A 81 -9.38 -1.87 -1.87
N LEU A 82 -9.39 -2.81 -0.93
CA LEU A 82 -9.82 -2.56 0.45
C LEU A 82 -8.91 -1.52 1.13
N THR A 83 -7.61 -1.59 0.90
CA THR A 83 -6.64 -0.62 1.44
C THR A 83 -6.95 0.79 0.94
N VAL A 84 -7.21 0.96 -0.36
CA VAL A 84 -7.61 2.25 -0.95
C VAL A 84 -8.93 2.76 -0.36
N LEU A 85 -9.95 1.89 -0.25
CA LEU A 85 -11.24 2.27 0.36
C LEU A 85 -11.07 2.76 1.80
N THR A 86 -10.24 2.07 2.58
CA THR A 86 -9.97 2.43 3.97
C THR A 86 -9.22 3.77 4.05
N ALA A 87 -8.23 3.99 3.18
CA ALA A 87 -7.51 5.26 3.08
C ALA A 87 -8.45 6.42 2.71
N LEU A 88 -9.31 6.23 1.70
CA LEU A 88 -10.30 7.23 1.30
C LEU A 88 -11.30 7.54 2.42
N PHE A 89 -11.73 6.53 3.17
CA PHE A 89 -12.59 6.72 4.33
C PHE A 89 -11.92 7.59 5.41
N PHE A 90 -10.65 7.34 5.73
CA PHE A 90 -9.90 8.17 6.68
C PHE A 90 -9.74 9.61 6.18
N ILE A 91 -9.38 9.80 4.91
CA ILE A 91 -9.27 11.13 4.29
C ILE A 91 -10.61 11.86 4.35
N TYR A 92 -11.71 11.19 4.04
CA TYR A 92 -13.05 11.76 4.12
C TYR A 92 -13.41 12.21 5.55
N ARG A 93 -13.12 11.39 6.56
CA ARG A 93 -13.37 11.76 7.97
C ARG A 93 -12.52 12.93 8.43
N GLN A 94 -11.24 12.97 8.03
CA GLN A 94 -10.34 14.06 8.40
C GLN A 94 -10.81 15.39 7.81
N ARG A 95 -11.24 15.41 6.54
CA ARG A 95 -11.78 16.60 5.88
C ARG A 95 -13.07 17.10 6.55
N ARG A 96 -13.94 16.19 6.99
CA ARG A 96 -15.17 16.57 7.73
C ARG A 96 -14.87 17.13 9.12
N GLY A 97 -13.88 16.58 9.83
CA GLY A 97 -13.45 17.13 11.11
C GLY A 97 -12.94 18.56 10.99
N ALA A 98 -12.11 18.82 9.98
CA ALA A 98 -11.58 20.16 9.70
C ALA A 98 -12.69 21.16 9.35
N ALA A 99 -13.66 20.77 8.52
CA ALA A 99 -14.78 21.64 8.13
C ALA A 99 -15.72 22.00 9.30
N VAL A 100 -15.86 21.12 10.31
CA VAL A 100 -16.69 21.41 11.50
C VAL A 100 -16.02 22.44 12.41
N LEU A 101 -14.69 22.43 12.52
CA LEU A 101 -13.94 23.39 13.33
C LEU A 101 -13.96 24.80 12.73
N ASP A 102 -13.95 24.91 11.39
CA ASP A 102 -14.02 26.19 10.66
C ASP A 102 -15.39 26.88 10.79
N VAL A 103 -16.48 26.11 10.91
CA VAL A 103 -17.84 26.65 11.13
C VAL A 103 -18.09 27.04 12.59
N ALA A 104 -17.31 26.52 13.53
CA ALA A 104 -17.47 26.74 14.97
C ALA A 104 -16.58 27.86 15.55
N GLY A 105 -15.63 28.40 14.75
CA GLY A 105 -14.76 29.52 15.11
C GLY A 105 -15.23 30.84 14.50
#